data_AF-A0A521NNF4-F1
#
_entry.id   AF-A0A521NNF4-F1
#
_cell.length_a   1.000
_cell.length_b   1.000
_cell.length_c   1.000
_cell.angle_alpha   90.00
_cell.angle_beta   90.00
_cell.angle_gamma   90.00
#
_symmetry.space_group_name_H-M   'P 1'
#
loop_
_entity.id
_entity.type
_entity.pdbx_description
1 polymer ?
#
loop_
_entity_poly.entity_id
_entity_poly.type
_entity_poly.pdbx_seq_one_letter_code
_entity_poly.pdbx_strand_id
1 'polypeptide(L)' 'MVSDAVELFVLRNGDRWTVMSDGIVRGRFDYKIDAEEAAIRMAKGARAKGRPSGVMSPDGGSQMRQVWPN' A
#
# COMPACT_ATOMS: atom_id res chain seq x y z
N MET A 1 -3.19 16.59 -17.82
CA MET A 1 -2.00 15.89 -17.28
C MET A 1 -2.53 14.95 -16.20
N VAL A 2 -2.70 13.67 -16.50
CA VAL A 2 -3.22 12.71 -15.52
C VAL A 2 -2.05 12.44 -14.57
N SER A 3 -2.08 13.06 -13.40
CA SER A 3 -1.14 12.73 -12.34
C SER A 3 -1.41 11.28 -11.96
N ASP A 4 -0.60 10.38 -12.52
CA ASP A 4 -0.59 8.94 -12.24
C ASP A 4 -0.39 8.74 -10.73
N ALA A 5 -1.49 8.58 -10.02
CA ALA A 5 -1.52 8.46 -8.57
C ALA A 5 -0.99 7.07 -8.21
N VAL A 6 -0.01 7.02 -7.31
CA VAL A 6 0.55 5.75 -6.84
C VAL A 6 -0.34 5.21 -5.72
N GLU A 7 -1.27 4.34 -6.07
CA GLU A 7 -2.07 3.59 -5.09
C GLU A 7 -1.36 2.29 -4.70
N LEU A 8 -1.17 2.10 -3.40
CA LEU A 8 -0.57 0.91 -2.80
C LEU A 8 -1.63 0.15 -2.01
N PHE A 9 -1.71 -1.15 -2.27
CA PHE A 9 -2.66 -2.05 -1.63
C PHE A 9 -1.90 -3.09 -0.81
N VAL A 10 -2.22 -3.19 0.48
CA VAL A 10 -1.79 -4.27 1.34
C VAL A 10 -2.84 -5.37 1.27
N LEU A 11 -2.47 -6.55 0.79
CA LEU A 11 -3.38 -7.68 0.60
C LEU A 11 -2.85 -8.90 1.32
N ARG A 12 -3.74 -9.72 1.88
CA ARG A 12 -3.36 -11.06 2.36
C ARG A 12 -3.46 -12.05 1.20
N ASN A 13 -2.34 -12.69 0.86
CA ASN A 13 -2.27 -13.73 -0.17
C ASN A 13 -1.73 -15.01 0.48
N GLY A 14 -2.63 -15.93 0.80
CA GLY A 14 -2.31 -17.13 1.57
C GLY A 14 -1.84 -16.81 2.99
N ASP A 15 -0.62 -17.25 3.30
CA ASP A 15 0.07 -17.05 4.58
C ASP A 15 0.84 -15.72 4.67
N ARG A 16 0.96 -14.97 3.57
CA ARG A 16 1.78 -13.75 3.48
C ARG A 16 0.96 -12.50 3.19
N TRP A 17 1.50 -11.38 3.65
CA TRP A 17 1.05 -10.05 3.30
C TRP A 17 1.82 -9.52 2.10
N THR A 18 1.12 -8.97 1.12
CA THR A 18 1.69 -8.50 -0.14
C THR A 18 1.33 -7.05 -0.34
N VAL A 19 2.33 -6.22 -0.68
CA VAL A 19 2.10 -4.85 -1.14
C VAL A 19 2.04 -4.86 -2.65
N MET A 20 0.97 -4.34 -3.22
CA MET A 20 0.74 -4.23 -4.67
C MET A 20 0.53 -2.79 -5.09
N SER A 21 0.94 -2.45 -6.30
CA SER A 21 0.66 -1.15 -6.94
C SER A 21 0.64 -1.38 -8.44
N ASP A 22 -0.41 -0.89 -9.12
CA ASP A 22 -0.63 -1.03 -10.57
C ASP A 22 -0.58 -2.49 -11.06
N GLY A 23 -1.14 -3.42 -10.26
CA GLY A 23 -1.12 -4.85 -10.55
C GLY A 23 0.25 -5.54 -10.33
N ILE A 24 1.27 -4.79 -9.91
CA ILE A 24 2.62 -5.30 -9.68
C ILE A 24 2.84 -5.51 -8.18
N VAL A 25 3.38 -6.68 -7.83
CA VAL A 25 3.84 -6.98 -6.46
C VAL A 25 5.11 -6.16 -6.17
N ARG A 26 5.05 -5.29 -5.17
CA ARG A 26 6.15 -4.45 -4.70
C ARG A 26 6.90 -5.05 -3.51
N GLY A 27 6.26 -5.95 -2.75
CA GLY A 27 6.88 -6.61 -1.61
C GLY A 27 5.99 -7.70 -1.00
N ARG A 28 6.61 -8.62 -0.25
CA ARG A 28 5.95 -9.69 0.51
C ARG A 28 6.51 -9.72 1.93
N PHE A 29 5.64 -9.91 2.91
CA PHE A 29 5.93 -9.77 4.33
C PHE A 29 5.17 -10.85 5.12
N ASP A 30 5.74 -11.31 6.23
CA ASP A 30 5.09 -12.30 7.08
C ASP A 30 4.03 -11.65 7.99
N TYR A 31 4.22 -10.38 8.36
CA TYR A 31 3.31 -9.63 9.21
C TYR A 31 2.64 -8.46 8.48
N LYS A 32 1.38 -8.19 8.84
CA LYS A 32 0.57 -7.11 8.28
C LYS A 32 1.21 -5.74 8.51
N ILE A 33 1.67 -5.50 9.73
CA ILE A 33 2.24 -4.21 10.15
C ILE A 33 3.47 -3.86 9.30
N ASP A 34 4.31 -4.85 8.97
CA ASP A 34 5.49 -4.64 8.14
C ASP A 34 5.11 -4.28 6.70
N ALA A 35 4.07 -4.92 6.16
CA ALA A 35 3.54 -4.60 4.85
C ALA A 35 2.94 -3.18 4.79
N GLU A 36 2.20 -2.78 5.84
CA GLU A 36 1.64 -1.43 5.97
C GLU A 36 2.74 -0.37 6.05
N GLU A 37 3.73 -0.55 6.94
CA GLU A 37 4.86 0.37 7.08
C GLU A 37 5.68 0.49 5.79
N ALA A 38 5.93 -0.62 5.10
CA ALA A 38 6.60 -0.63 3.81
C ALA A 38 5.80 0.14 2.74
N ALA A 39 4.48 -0.08 2.66
CA ALA A 39 3.61 0.64 1.74
C ALA A 39 3.57 2.14 2.05
N ILE A 40 3.44 2.52 3.32
CA ILE A 40 3.45 3.93 3.76
C ILE A 40 4.79 4.59 3.40
N ARG A 41 5.91 3.90 3.59
CA ARG A 41 7.23 4.40 3.19
C ARG A 41 7.33 4.63 1.68
N MET A 42 6.80 3.71 0.87
CA MET A 42 6.75 3.87 -0.59
C MET A 42 5.87 5.07 -1.01
N ALA A 43 4.69 5.20 -0.40
CA ALA A 43 3.77 6.29 -0.68
C ALA A 43 4.38 7.65 -0.30
N LYS A 44 5.00 7.76 0.88
CA LYS A 44 5.77 8.96 1.28
C LYS A 44 6.87 9.29 0.26
N GLY A 45 7.61 8.30 -0.22
CA GLY A 45 8.63 8.48 -1.26
C GLY A 45 8.06 8.97 -2.60
N ALA A 46 6.88 8.51 -3.00
CA ALA A 46 6.20 8.98 -4.21
C ALA A 46 5.69 10.42 -4.05
N ARG A 47 5.09 10.74 -2.89
CA ARG A 47 4.63 12.10 -2.57
C ARG A 47 5.77 13.11 -2.51
N ALA A 48 6.92 12.73 -1.97
CA ALA A 48 8.12 13.56 -1.97
C ALA A 48 8.62 13.88 -3.40
N LYS A 49 8.29 13.04 -4.39
CA LYS A 49 8.57 13.25 -5.82
C LYS A 49 7.46 13.99 -6.57
N GLY A 50 6.48 14.54 -5.86
CA GLY A 50 5.34 15.26 -6.45
C GLY A 50 4.26 14.36 -7.05
N ARG A 51 4.28 13.04 -6.79
CA ARG A 51 3.25 12.11 -7.26
C ARG A 51 2.19 11.90 -6.16
N PRO A 52 0.89 12.14 -6.42
CA PRO A 52 -0.16 11.77 -5.49
C PRO A 52 -0.03 10.28 -5.14
N SER A 53 -0.27 9.92 -3.88
CA SER A 53 -0.14 8.54 -3.45
C SER A 53 -1.00 8.25 -2.23
N GLY A 54 -1.38 6.99 -2.07
CA GLY A 54 -2.23 6.49 -0.99
C GLY A 54 -1.94 5.04 -0.66
N VAL A 55 -2.30 4.62 0.55
CA VAL A 55 -2.17 3.24 1.02
C VAL A 55 -3.52 2.77 1.54
N MET A 56 -3.97 1.64 0.99
CA MET A 56 -5.15 0.91 1.41
C MET A 56 -4.72 -0.40 2.05
N SER A 57 -5.32 -0.75 3.18
CA SER A 57 -5.08 -2.01 3.89
C SER A 57 -6.40 -2.56 4.44
N PRO A 58 -6.64 -3.87 4.44
CA PRO A 58 -7.84 -4.44 5.04
C PRO A 58 -7.85 -4.17 6.54
N ASP A 59 -9.00 -3.92 7.12
CA ASP A 59 -9.20 -3.92 8.57
C ASP A 59 -9.22 -5.36 9.13
N GLY A 60 -9.53 -5.52 10.42
CA GLY A 60 -9.68 -6.84 11.04
C GLY A 60 -10.81 -7.69 10.44
N GLY A 61 -11.74 -7.08 9.71
CA GLY A 61 -12.90 -7.69 9.05
C GLY A 61 -12.75 -7.86 7.54
N SER A 62 -11.55 -7.68 6.97
CA SER A 62 -11.25 -7.74 5.53
C SER A 62 -11.81 -6.58 4.68
N GLN A 63 -12.30 -5.50 5.29
CA GLN A 63 -12.70 -4.29 4.56
C GLN A 63 -11.50 -3.39 4.29
N MET A 64 -11.29 -2.99 3.03
CA MET A 64 -10.21 -2.07 2.68
C MET A 64 -10.47 -0.69 3.29
N ARG A 65 -9.51 -0.20 4.06
CA ARG A 65 -9.50 1.16 4.61
C ARG A 65 -8.26 1.91 4.17
N GLN A 66 -8.41 3.22 4.00
CA GLN A 66 -7.27 4.11 3.82
C GLN A 66 -6.50 4.18 5.14
N VAL A 67 -5.23 3.81 5.09
CA VAL A 67 -4.31 3.95 6.23
C VAL A 67 -3.35 5.12 6.05
N TRP A 68 -3.23 5.64 4.82
CA TRP A 68 -2.46 6.83 4.50
C TRP A 68 -2.89 7.45 3.14
N PRO A 69 -2.81 8.79 2.97
CA PRO A 69 -2.71 9.80 4.02
C PRO A 69 -4.02 9.83 4.81
N ASN A 70 -3.94 9.64 6.13
CA ASN A 70 -5.07 9.76 7.06
C ASN A 70 -5.08 11.16 7.67
#